data_AF-A0A0F9TWP2-F1
#
_entry.id   AF-A0A0F9TWP2-F1
#
_cell.length_a   1.000
_cell.length_b   1.000
_cell.length_c   1.000
_cell.angle_alpha   90.00
_cell.angle_beta   90.00
_cell.angle_gamma   90.00
#
_symmetry.space_group_name_H-M   'P 1'
#
loop_
_entity.id
_entity.type
_entity.pdbx_description
1 polymer ?
#
loop_
_entity_poly.entity_id
_entity_poly.type
_entity_poly.pdbx_seq_one_letter_code
_entity_poly.pdbx_strand_id
1 'polypeptide(L)'
;MIEFSHTDKEKSYWLCKCDCGNEIVVIGNNLKRGTTNSCGCLAKELRSKRRRLPEGVAARNKVIHNHKMDAKRRNHESALTDEQIIAIHKGNCHYCGCSPSNTYFPLGANGSYTYNGIDRVDDTKGYTLANVVPCCMDCNYAKRSRTYDEYLDWLKQSCSHLKL
;
A
#
# COMPACT_ATOMS: atom_id res chain seq x y z
N MET A 1 2.20 -41.24 8.99
CA MET A 1 3.37 -42.05 8.57
C MET A 1 4.55 -41.12 8.40
N ILE A 2 5.69 -41.44 9.01
CA ILE A 2 6.93 -40.67 8.94
C ILE A 2 8.05 -41.67 8.67
N GLU A 3 8.79 -41.46 7.59
CA GLU A 3 9.86 -42.35 7.13
C GLU A 3 11.12 -41.55 6.87
N PHE A 4 12.30 -42.14 7.12
CA PHE A 4 13.56 -41.51 6.77
C PHE A 4 13.66 -41.40 5.24
N SER A 5 14.02 -40.22 4.73
CA SER A 5 14.18 -39.99 3.28
C SER A 5 15.65 -40.04 2.87
N HIS A 6 16.46 -39.10 3.36
CA HIS A 6 17.88 -39.01 3.06
C HIS A 6 18.58 -38.09 4.05
N THR A 7 19.91 -38.07 4.00
CA THR A 7 20.74 -37.06 4.65
C THR A 7 21.40 -36.23 3.57
N ASP A 8 21.30 -34.91 3.69
CA ASP A 8 22.10 -33.96 2.90
C ASP A 8 22.99 -33.16 3.86
N LYS A 9 24.31 -33.29 3.67
CA LYS A 9 25.35 -32.85 4.60
C LYS A 9 25.12 -33.43 6.00
N GLU A 10 24.71 -32.59 6.95
CA GLU A 10 24.45 -32.95 8.35
C GLU A 10 22.95 -32.88 8.70
N LYS A 11 22.07 -32.72 7.70
CA LYS A 11 20.63 -32.59 7.90
C LYS A 11 19.91 -33.85 7.46
N SER A 12 19.18 -34.46 8.38
CA SER A 12 18.27 -35.56 8.07
C SER A 12 16.93 -35.04 7.55
N TYR A 13 16.46 -35.62 6.46
CA TYR A 13 15.18 -35.35 5.83
C TYR A 13 14.25 -36.54 5.99
N TRP A 14 12.97 -36.25 6.17
CA TRP A 14 11.95 -37.23 6.48
C TRP A 14 10.77 -37.09 5.53
N LEU A 15 10.35 -38.20 4.94
CA LEU A 15 9.13 -38.29 4.15
C LEU A 15 7.95 -38.36 5.12
N CYS A 16 7.03 -37.42 4.99
CA CYS A 16 5.84 -37.33 5.82
C CYS A 16 4.60 -37.45 4.96
N LYS A 17 3.70 -38.38 5.33
CA LYS A 17 2.36 -38.45 4.76
C LYS A 17 1.40 -37.61 5.60
N CYS A 18 0.82 -36.59 4.97
CA CYS A 18 -0.13 -35.69 5.62
C CYS A 18 -1.56 -36.25 5.52
N ASP A 19 -2.45 -35.84 6.43
CA ASP A 19 -3.87 -36.23 6.44
C ASP A 19 -4.62 -35.83 5.15
N CYS A 20 -4.07 -34.85 4.41
CA CYS A 20 -4.51 -34.46 3.07
C CYS A 20 -4.29 -35.56 2.00
N GLY A 21 -3.55 -36.62 2.34
CA GLY A 21 -3.14 -37.69 1.42
C GLY A 21 -1.81 -37.44 0.71
N ASN A 22 -1.36 -36.18 0.63
CA ASN A 22 -0.09 -35.84 -0.03
C ASN A 22 1.13 -36.15 0.86
N GLU A 23 2.25 -36.38 0.20
CA GLU A 23 3.54 -36.62 0.82
C GLU A 23 4.47 -35.42 0.60
N ILE A 24 5.25 -35.10 1.63
CA ILE A 24 6.27 -34.03 1.59
C ILE A 24 7.56 -34.50 2.24
N VAL A 25 8.70 -34.01 1.75
CA VAL A 25 10.00 -34.23 2.37
C VAL A 25 10.36 -33.01 3.22
N VAL A 26 10.63 -33.21 4.51
CA VAL A 26 10.84 -32.14 5.50
C VAL A 26 12.14 -32.36 6.25
N ILE A 27 12.86 -31.27 6.54
CA ILE A 27 14.04 -31.30 7.42
C ILE A 27 13.59 -31.70 8.83
N GLY A 28 14.29 -32.65 9.45
CA GLY A 28 13.95 -33.19 10.77
C GLY A 28 13.83 -32.12 11.87
N ASN A 29 14.65 -31.06 11.82
CA ASN A 29 14.55 -29.94 12.76
C ASN A 29 13.22 -29.17 12.64
N ASN A 30 12.64 -29.04 11.44
CA ASN A 30 11.34 -28.37 11.27
C ASN A 30 10.18 -29.22 11.81
N LEU A 31 10.27 -30.55 11.67
CA LEU A 31 9.32 -31.47 12.27
C LEU A 31 9.37 -31.42 13.80
N LYS A 32 10.58 -31.52 14.39
CA LYS A 32 10.78 -31.45 15.85
C LYS A 32 10.28 -30.15 16.46
N ARG A 33 10.47 -29.02 15.76
CA ARG A 33 10.00 -27.69 16.21
C ARG A 33 8.53 -27.43 15.90
N GLY A 34 7.86 -28.31 15.15
CA GLY A 34 6.47 -28.11 14.71
C GLY A 34 6.28 -26.96 13.71
N THR A 35 7.35 -26.45 13.07
CA THR A 35 7.24 -25.37 12.08
C THR A 35 6.69 -25.85 10.74
N THR A 36 6.79 -27.15 10.46
CA THR A 36 6.12 -27.80 9.33
C THR A 36 5.12 -28.83 9.86
N ASN A 37 3.84 -28.49 9.79
CA ASN A 37 2.74 -29.28 10.35
C ASN A 37 1.72 -29.75 9.30
N SER A 38 1.97 -29.48 8.02
CA SER A 38 1.10 -29.91 6.92
C SER A 38 1.85 -29.99 5.59
N CYS A 39 1.24 -30.67 4.61
CA CYS A 39 1.67 -30.70 3.20
C CYS A 39 1.55 -29.33 2.49
N GLY A 40 1.18 -28.26 3.19
CA GLY A 40 0.72 -26.99 2.62
C GLY A 40 -0.80 -26.91 2.44
N CYS A 41 -1.53 -28.03 2.62
CA CYS A 41 -3.00 -28.05 2.58
C CYS A 41 -3.63 -27.10 3.60
N LEU A 42 -3.10 -27.05 4.82
CA LEU A 42 -3.61 -26.18 5.89
C LEU A 42 -3.51 -24.71 5.47
N ALA A 43 -2.38 -24.30 4.89
CA ALA A 43 -2.21 -22.94 4.40
C ALA A 43 -3.19 -22.62 3.25
N LYS A 44 -3.45 -23.59 2.35
CA LYS A 44 -4.41 -23.46 1.26
C LYS A 44 -5.84 -23.30 1.78
N GLU A 45 -6.23 -24.11 2.76
CA GLU A 45 -7.53 -24.06 3.42
C GLU A 45 -7.73 -22.75 4.20
N LEU A 46 -6.74 -22.33 4.97
CA LEU A 46 -6.79 -21.05 5.68
C LEU A 46 -6.89 -19.88 4.70
N ARG A 47 -6.23 -19.98 3.54
CA ARG A 47 -6.32 -18.95 2.48
C ARG A 47 -7.70 -18.94 1.80
N SER A 48 -8.32 -20.10 1.56
CA SER A 48 -9.66 -20.15 0.99
C SER A 48 -10.74 -19.67 1.96
N LYS A 49 -10.53 -19.88 3.27
CA LYS A 49 -11.42 -19.37 4.33
C LYS A 49 -11.29 -17.86 4.59
N ARG A 50 -10.18 -17.23 4.19
CA ARG A 50 -10.02 -15.77 4.33
C ARG A 50 -10.98 -15.06 3.38
N ARG A 51 -11.91 -14.29 3.96
CA ARG A 51 -12.77 -13.39 3.19
C ARG A 51 -11.90 -12.35 2.50
N ARG A 52 -12.01 -12.24 1.17
CA ARG A 52 -11.40 -11.14 0.43
C ARG A 52 -12.08 -9.84 0.89
N LEU A 53 -11.27 -8.79 1.05
CA LEU A 53 -11.80 -7.45 1.26
C LEU A 53 -12.62 -7.03 0.02
N PRO A 54 -13.60 -6.12 0.19
CA PRO A 54 -14.30 -5.53 -0.94
C PRO A 54 -13.34 -4.92 -1.95
N GLU A 55 -13.81 -4.76 -3.18
CA GLU A 55 -13.02 -4.23 -4.28
C GLU A 55 -12.33 -2.91 -3.90
N GLY A 56 -11.03 -2.82 -4.17
CA GLY A 56 -10.21 -1.63 -3.94
C GLY A 56 -9.87 -1.31 -2.48
N VAL A 57 -10.50 -1.96 -1.49
CA VAL A 57 -10.27 -1.66 -0.06
C VAL A 57 -8.85 -2.00 0.36
N ALA A 58 -8.31 -3.13 -0.08
CA ALA A 58 -6.93 -3.51 0.21
C ALA A 58 -5.93 -2.51 -0.41
N ALA A 59 -6.19 -2.09 -1.65
CA ALA A 59 -5.38 -1.11 -2.37
C ALA A 59 -5.41 0.26 -1.67
N ARG A 60 -6.60 0.75 -1.30
CA ARG A 60 -6.79 1.98 -0.53
C ARG A 60 -6.02 1.94 0.78
N ASN A 61 -6.20 0.89 1.59
CA ASN A 61 -5.56 0.78 2.90
C ASN A 61 -4.03 0.80 2.76
N LYS A 62 -3.49 0.19 1.69
CA LYS A 62 -2.05 0.23 1.39
C LYS A 62 -1.57 1.64 1.04
N VAL A 63 -2.31 2.38 0.22
CA VAL A 63 -1.99 3.78 -0.11
C VAL A 63 -1.99 4.66 1.14
N ILE A 64 -3.04 4.58 1.97
CA ILE A 64 -3.14 5.34 3.23
C ILE A 64 -1.97 5.00 4.17
N HIS A 65 -1.68 3.71 4.33
CA HIS A 65 -0.57 3.25 5.15
C HIS A 65 0.76 3.83 4.67
N ASN A 66 1.04 3.76 3.35
CA ASN A 66 2.27 4.30 2.78
C ASN A 66 2.39 5.81 3.02
N HIS A 67 1.31 6.58 2.87
CA HIS A 67 1.29 8.01 3.17
C HIS A 67 1.68 8.30 4.63
N LYS A 68 1.06 7.60 5.59
CA LYS A 68 1.35 7.76 7.02
C LYS A 68 2.79 7.38 7.36
N MET A 69 3.32 6.32 6.74
CA MET A 69 4.71 5.92 6.93
C MET A 69 5.69 6.93 6.35
N ASP A 70 5.39 7.52 5.20
CA ASP A 70 6.23 8.55 4.58
C ASP A 70 6.23 9.85 5.39
N ALA A 71 5.08 10.28 5.91
CA ALA A 71 5.01 11.43 6.82
C ALA A 71 5.89 11.21 8.06
N LYS A 72 5.73 10.04 8.71
CA LYS A 72 6.54 9.66 9.88
C LYS A 72 8.04 9.62 9.56
N ARG A 73 8.42 9.00 8.44
CA ARG A 73 9.82 8.87 8.01
C ARG A 73 10.48 10.22 7.74
N ARG A 74 9.70 11.22 7.33
CA ARG A 74 10.16 12.59 7.06
C ARG A 74 9.96 13.54 8.24
N ASN A 75 9.57 13.03 9.41
CA ASN A 75 9.29 13.82 10.61
C ASN A 75 8.23 14.91 10.40
N HIS A 76 7.20 14.62 9.62
CA HIS A 76 6.03 15.48 9.50
C HIS A 76 4.93 15.00 10.46
N GLU A 77 4.29 15.95 11.15
CA GLU A 77 3.06 15.68 11.88
C GLU A 77 2.03 15.03 10.93
N SER A 78 1.31 14.02 11.43
CA SER A 78 0.30 13.27 10.69
C SER A 78 -0.97 13.20 11.52
N ALA A 79 -1.71 14.31 11.57
CA ALA A 79 -2.93 14.44 12.37
C ALA A 79 -4.20 13.93 11.67
N LEU A 80 -4.12 13.58 10.38
CA LEU A 80 -5.28 13.16 9.58
C LEU A 80 -5.79 11.76 9.96
N THR A 81 -7.12 11.62 10.06
CA THR A 81 -7.78 10.31 10.16
C THR A 81 -7.84 9.59 8.80
N ASP A 82 -8.15 8.30 8.81
CA ASP A 82 -8.30 7.54 7.56
C ASP A 82 -9.46 8.09 6.71
N GLU A 83 -10.56 8.49 7.35
CA GLU A 83 -11.75 9.06 6.70
C GLU A 83 -11.42 10.40 6.02
N GLN A 84 -10.65 11.26 6.69
CA GLN A 84 -10.18 12.52 6.13
C GLN A 84 -9.28 12.30 4.93
N ILE A 85 -8.33 11.36 5.03
CA ILE A 85 -7.46 10.97 3.90
C ILE A 85 -8.29 10.46 2.73
N ILE A 86 -9.31 9.63 2.99
CA ILE A 86 -10.20 9.11 1.94
C ILE A 86 -10.97 10.27 1.27
N ALA A 87 -11.50 11.22 2.03
CA ALA A 87 -12.19 12.38 1.49
C ALA A 87 -11.27 13.21 0.58
N ILE A 88 -10.03 13.48 1.03
CA ILE A 88 -9.03 14.21 0.24
C ILE A 88 -8.67 13.42 -1.02
N HIS A 89 -8.39 12.12 -0.91
CA HIS A 89 -8.11 11.25 -2.06
C HIS A 89 -9.21 11.28 -3.15
N LYS A 90 -10.46 11.54 -2.77
CA LYS A 90 -11.61 11.62 -3.69
C LYS A 90 -11.91 13.03 -4.20
N GLY A 91 -11.32 14.06 -3.60
CA GLY A 91 -11.44 15.43 -4.08
C GLY A 91 -10.77 15.63 -5.44
N ASN A 92 -11.34 16.52 -6.25
CA ASN A 92 -10.66 17.04 -7.43
C ASN A 92 -9.40 17.82 -7.02
N CYS A 93 -8.40 17.85 -7.90
CA CYS A 93 -7.16 18.58 -7.65
C CYS A 93 -7.47 20.06 -7.36
N HIS A 94 -6.93 20.57 -6.26
CA HIS A 94 -7.14 21.95 -5.82
C HIS A 94 -6.61 22.97 -6.83
N TYR A 95 -5.52 22.65 -7.54
CA TYR A 95 -4.85 23.59 -8.42
C TYR A 95 -5.42 23.61 -9.85
N CYS A 96 -5.69 22.44 -10.44
CA CYS A 96 -6.16 22.34 -11.82
C CYS A 96 -7.59 21.83 -11.97
N GLY A 97 -8.25 21.41 -10.89
CA GLY A 97 -9.62 20.92 -10.90
C GLY A 97 -9.83 19.52 -11.46
N CYS A 98 -8.78 18.81 -11.90
CA CYS A 98 -8.94 17.47 -12.48
C CYS A 98 -9.35 16.42 -11.43
N SER A 99 -10.14 15.44 -11.85
CA SER A 99 -10.53 14.32 -11.00
C SER A 99 -9.35 13.39 -10.68
N PRO A 100 -9.42 12.62 -9.58
CA PRO A 100 -8.43 11.62 -9.22
C PRO A 100 -7.99 10.71 -10.37
N SER A 101 -6.68 10.60 -10.59
CA SER A 101 -6.12 9.79 -11.69
C SER A 101 -5.03 8.80 -11.28
N ASN A 102 -4.38 8.99 -10.12
CA ASN A 102 -3.36 8.03 -9.65
C ASN A 102 -4.06 6.73 -9.25
N THR A 103 -3.57 5.59 -9.77
CA THR A 103 -4.18 4.29 -9.48
C THR A 103 -3.15 3.29 -8.98
N TYR A 104 -3.43 2.67 -7.83
CA TYR A 104 -2.60 1.62 -7.25
C TYR A 104 -3.21 0.22 -7.50
N PHE A 105 -2.39 -0.70 -8.02
CA PHE A 105 -2.76 -2.08 -8.38
C PHE A 105 -1.93 -3.09 -7.55
N PRO A 106 -2.40 -3.54 -6.37
CA PRO A 106 -1.68 -4.52 -5.58
C PRO A 106 -1.82 -5.92 -6.18
N LEU A 107 -0.69 -6.64 -6.30
CA LEU A 107 -0.68 -8.02 -6.76
C LEU A 107 -1.45 -8.92 -5.77
N GLY A 108 -2.39 -9.71 -6.30
CA GLY A 108 -3.17 -10.67 -5.52
C GLY A 108 -4.27 -10.07 -4.63
N ALA A 109 -4.53 -8.76 -4.75
CA ALA A 109 -5.65 -8.09 -4.09
C ALA A 109 -6.89 -8.02 -5.00
N ASN A 110 -8.04 -7.77 -4.39
CA ASN A 110 -9.29 -7.55 -5.12
C ASN A 110 -9.41 -6.07 -5.52
N GLY A 111 -9.28 -5.76 -6.81
CA GLY A 111 -9.44 -4.41 -7.35
C GLY A 111 -8.26 -3.46 -7.12
N SER A 112 -8.42 -2.25 -7.65
CA SER A 112 -7.45 -1.16 -7.59
C SER A 112 -8.01 0.02 -6.77
N TYR A 113 -7.18 1.03 -6.53
CA TYR A 113 -7.63 2.25 -5.89
C TYR A 113 -7.16 3.48 -6.65
N THR A 114 -8.11 4.26 -7.18
CA THR A 114 -7.87 5.55 -7.84
C THR A 114 -8.08 6.71 -6.87
N TYR A 115 -7.10 7.62 -6.82
CA TYR A 115 -7.00 8.70 -5.84
C TYR A 115 -6.19 9.90 -6.36
N ASN A 116 -6.40 11.06 -5.74
CA ASN A 116 -5.45 12.18 -5.77
C ASN A 116 -4.49 12.09 -4.59
N GLY A 117 -3.29 12.64 -4.76
CA GLY A 117 -2.34 12.81 -3.68
C GLY A 117 -2.80 13.86 -2.67
N ILE A 118 -2.04 13.98 -1.58
CA ILE A 118 -2.24 14.97 -0.53
C ILE A 118 -1.04 15.92 -0.59
N ASP A 119 -1.25 17.12 -1.13
CA ASP A 119 -0.24 18.17 -1.13
C ASP A 119 -0.33 18.99 0.15
N ARG A 120 0.81 19.40 0.68
CA ARG A 120 0.89 20.33 1.81
C ARG A 120 0.97 21.74 1.26
N VAL A 121 0.01 22.58 1.64
CA VAL A 121 -0.06 23.98 1.22
C VAL A 121 1.21 24.72 1.66
N ASP A 122 1.60 24.52 2.91
CA ASP A 122 2.86 24.98 3.49
C ASP A 122 3.75 23.76 3.81
N ASP A 123 4.85 23.62 3.06
CA ASP A 123 5.79 22.51 3.19
C ASP A 123 6.59 22.51 4.51
N THR A 124 6.58 23.61 5.25
CA THR A 124 7.19 23.71 6.59
C THR A 124 6.31 23.09 7.68
N LYS A 125 5.01 22.88 7.40
CA LYS A 125 4.03 22.30 8.31
C LYS A 125 3.76 20.83 7.98
N GLY A 126 3.11 20.14 8.91
CA GLY A 126 2.70 18.74 8.76
C GLY A 126 1.39 18.55 8.01
N TYR A 127 0.90 17.31 8.02
CA TYR A 127 -0.37 16.92 7.44
C TYR A 127 -1.50 17.11 8.48
N THR A 128 -2.12 18.29 8.42
CA THR A 128 -3.31 18.67 9.19
C THR A 128 -4.40 19.13 8.23
N LEU A 129 -5.68 19.04 8.61
CA LEU A 129 -6.78 19.47 7.73
C LEU A 129 -6.65 20.93 7.25
N ALA A 130 -6.04 21.80 8.06
CA ALA A 130 -5.84 23.20 7.72
C ALA A 130 -4.67 23.44 6.73
N ASN A 131 -3.82 22.43 6.49
CA ASN A 131 -2.60 22.57 5.71
C ASN A 131 -2.52 21.63 4.49
N VAL A 132 -3.59 20.92 4.15
CA VAL A 132 -3.55 19.93 3.07
C VAL A 132 -4.65 20.15 2.05
N VAL A 133 -4.35 19.81 0.80
CA VAL A 133 -5.31 19.86 -0.29
C VAL A 133 -5.20 18.62 -1.18
N PRO A 134 -6.30 18.20 -1.84
CA PRO A 134 -6.24 17.17 -2.88
C PRO A 134 -5.39 17.67 -4.06
N CYS A 135 -4.46 16.86 -4.53
CA CYS A 135 -3.55 17.28 -5.60
C CYS A 135 -3.20 16.13 -6.55
N CYS A 136 -3.28 16.38 -7.85
CA CYS A 136 -2.83 15.41 -8.86
C CYS A 136 -1.30 15.34 -8.92
N MET A 137 -0.77 14.29 -9.56
CA MET A 137 0.69 14.11 -9.68
C MET A 137 1.36 15.29 -10.37
N ASP A 138 0.77 15.80 -11.45
CA ASP A 138 1.36 16.86 -12.28
C ASP A 138 1.46 18.18 -11.51
N CYS A 139 0.39 18.58 -10.81
CA CYS A 139 0.40 19.79 -9.99
C CYS A 139 1.36 19.67 -8.81
N ASN A 140 1.37 18.52 -8.12
CA ASN A 140 2.29 18.29 -7.01
C ASN A 140 3.75 18.35 -7.47
N TYR A 141 4.05 17.75 -8.62
CA TYR A 141 5.38 17.80 -9.22
C TYR A 141 5.76 19.20 -9.71
N ALA A 142 4.80 19.97 -10.23
CA ALA A 142 5.03 21.34 -10.68
C ALA A 142 5.25 22.30 -9.51
N LYS A 143 4.48 22.19 -8.42
CA LYS A 143 4.65 22.99 -7.20
C LYS A 143 6.02 22.75 -6.58
N ARG A 144 6.40 21.48 -6.39
CA ARG A 144 7.59 21.08 -5.60
C ARG A 144 7.60 21.81 -4.25
N SER A 145 8.64 22.61 -4.01
CA SER A 145 8.88 23.39 -2.81
C SER A 145 8.57 24.88 -2.98
N ARG A 146 7.88 25.28 -4.06
CA ARG A 146 7.38 26.65 -4.19
C ARG A 146 6.35 26.90 -3.11
N THR A 147 6.34 28.13 -2.59
CA THR A 147 5.25 28.56 -1.71
C THR A 147 3.92 28.53 -2.48
N TYR A 148 2.83 28.47 -1.73
CA TYR A 148 1.50 28.44 -2.31
C TYR A 148 1.25 29.65 -3.21
N ASP A 149 1.62 30.85 -2.77
CA ASP A 149 1.40 32.08 -3.53
C ASP A 149 2.26 32.13 -4.80
N GLU A 150 3.54 31.77 -4.72
CA GLU A 150 4.42 31.68 -5.90
C GLU A 150 3.88 30.70 -6.94
N TYR A 151 3.35 29.56 -6.49
CA TYR A 151 2.80 28.56 -7.40
C TYR A 151 1.49 29.03 -8.04
N LEU A 152 0.60 29.66 -7.27
CA LEU A 152 -0.63 30.24 -7.80
C LEU A 152 -0.36 31.36 -8.80
N ASP A 153 0.60 32.24 -8.52
CA ASP A 153 0.94 33.33 -9.43
C ASP A 153 1.55 32.80 -10.73
N TRP A 154 2.38 31.75 -10.64
CA TRP A 154 2.88 31.05 -11.83
C TRP A 154 1.76 30.42 -12.67
N LEU A 155 0.75 29.81 -12.04
CA LEU A 155 -0.41 29.26 -12.75
C LEU A 155 -1.21 30.36 -13.46
N LYS A 156 -1.52 31.46 -12.77
CA LYS A 156 -2.24 32.61 -13.34
C LYS A 156 -1.48 33.21 -14.53
N GLN A 157 -0.16 33.37 -14.39
CA GLN A 157 0.69 33.88 -15.46
C GLN A 157 0.65 32.94 -16.69
N SER A 158 0.73 31.63 -16.44
CA SER A 158 0.71 30.62 -17.50
C SER A 158 -0.63 30.60 -18.24
N CYS A 159 -1.75 30.69 -17.52
CA CYS A 159 -3.09 30.78 -18.12
C CYS A 159 -3.31 32.09 -18.91
N SER A 160 -2.89 33.23 -18.36
CA SER A 160 -3.11 34.55 -18.99
C SER A 160 -2.31 34.73 -20.28
N HIS A 161 -1.08 34.19 -20.36
CA HIS A 161 -0.28 34.26 -21.58
C HIS A 161 -0.84 33.40 -22.71
N LEU A 162 -1.33 32.18 -22.39
CA LEU A 162 -1.83 31.23 -23.38
C LEU A 162 -3.23 31.58 -23.91
N LYS A 163 -3.97 32.51 -23.27
CA LYS A 163 -5.32 32.95 -23.66
C LYS A 163 -6.29 31.79 -23.95
N LEU A 164 -6.20 30.71 -23.17
CA LEU A 164 -7.08 29.55 -23.25
C LEU A 164 -8.42 29.82 -22.56
#